data_AF-A0A0U2T6E8-F1
#
_entry.id   AF-A0A0U2T6E8-F1
#
_cell.length_a   1.000
_cell.length_b   1.000
_cell.length_c   1.000
_cell.angle_alpha   90.00
_cell.angle_beta   90.00
_cell.angle_gamma   90.00
#
_symmetry.space_group_name_H-M   'P 1'
#
loop_
_entity.id
_entity.type
_entity.pdbx_description
1 polymer ?
#
loop_
_entity_poly.entity_id
_entity_poly.type
_entity_poly.pdbx_seq_one_letter_code
_entity_poly.pdbx_strand_id
1 'polypeptide(L)'
;MRDTNMDAGKPRELNSRTEEARETFNTLLEISKVLNTGLDKETLGICIRLCEQGANPEALATVIRELRRETQALKEADDDAE
;
A
#
# COMPACT_ATOMS: atom_id res chain seq x y z
N MET A 1 -13.10 39.87 -35.97
CA MET A 1 -13.68 39.43 -34.69
C MET A 1 -14.35 38.08 -34.88
N ARG A 2 -13.89 37.06 -34.16
CA ARG A 2 -14.65 35.93 -33.59
C ARG A 2 -13.67 35.15 -32.71
N ASP A 3 -13.51 35.71 -31.52
CA ASP A 3 -13.31 35.09 -30.21
C ASP A 3 -12.38 33.86 -30.10
N THR A 4 -11.25 34.11 -29.45
CA THR A 4 -10.59 33.21 -28.51
C THR A 4 -11.59 32.55 -27.55
N ASN A 5 -11.56 31.22 -27.36
CA ASN A 5 -11.39 30.62 -26.03
C ASN A 5 -11.34 29.08 -25.97
N MET A 6 -10.29 28.62 -25.27
CA MET A 6 -10.24 27.50 -24.31
C MET A 6 -10.65 26.10 -24.77
N ASP A 7 -9.70 25.40 -25.41
CA ASP A 7 -9.48 23.98 -25.11
C ASP A 7 -8.91 23.87 -23.68
N ALA A 8 -9.80 23.90 -22.69
CA ALA A 8 -9.45 23.50 -21.33
C ALA A 8 -9.35 21.97 -21.30
N GLY A 9 -8.13 21.46 -21.50
CA GLY A 9 -7.75 20.05 -21.35
C GLY A 9 -8.17 19.48 -19.99
N LYS A 10 -9.43 19.05 -19.93
CA LYS A 10 -10.10 18.04 -19.11
C LYS A 10 -9.48 17.70 -17.73
N PRO A 11 -9.87 18.42 -16.66
CA PRO A 11 -9.68 18.00 -15.25
C PRO A 11 -10.31 16.62 -14.91
N ARG A 12 -11.27 16.13 -15.71
CA ARG A 12 -12.08 14.94 -15.39
C ARG A 12 -11.32 13.60 -15.47
N GLU A 13 -10.24 13.51 -16.24
CA GLU A 13 -9.52 12.23 -16.43
C GLU A 13 -8.50 11.92 -15.33
N LEU A 14 -7.96 12.95 -14.67
CA LEU A 14 -7.09 12.76 -13.51
C LEU A 14 -7.90 12.25 -12.32
N ASN A 15 -9.08 12.83 -12.08
CA ASN A 15 -10.03 12.37 -11.07
C ASN A 15 -10.40 10.90 -11.27
N SER A 16 -10.69 10.46 -12.51
CA SER A 16 -11.01 9.04 -12.80
C SER A 16 -9.89 8.10 -12.37
N ARG A 17 -8.65 8.41 -12.76
CA ARG A 17 -7.48 7.57 -12.45
C ARG A 17 -7.21 7.46 -10.95
N THR A 18 -7.40 8.54 -10.21
CA THR A 18 -7.28 8.51 -8.74
C THR A 18 -8.36 7.68 -8.07
N GLU A 19 -9.60 7.71 -8.57
CA GLU A 19 -10.68 6.87 -8.05
C GLU A 19 -10.44 5.39 -8.37
N GLU A 20 -10.04 5.07 -9.60
CA GLU A 20 -9.70 3.70 -10.01
C GLU A 20 -8.56 3.10 -9.16
N ALA A 21 -7.50 3.89 -8.90
CA ALA A 21 -6.40 3.47 -8.03
C ALA A 21 -6.86 3.23 -6.59
N ARG A 22 -7.77 4.06 -6.10
CA ARG A 22 -8.35 3.93 -4.75
C ARG A 22 -9.22 2.69 -4.63
N GLU A 23 -10.05 2.41 -5.62
CA GLU A 23 -10.87 1.19 -5.68
C GLU A 23 -9.98 -0.05 -5.72
N THR A 24 -8.98 -0.07 -6.59
CA THR A 24 -7.99 -1.17 -6.69
C THR A 24 -7.32 -1.42 -5.34
N PHE A 25 -6.85 -0.36 -4.68
CA PHE A 25 -6.23 -0.47 -3.37
C PHE A 25 -7.20 -1.01 -2.32
N ASN A 26 -8.46 -0.58 -2.31
CA ASN A 26 -9.47 -1.07 -1.39
C ASN A 26 -9.74 -2.57 -1.60
N THR A 27 -9.83 -3.03 -2.85
CA THR A 27 -9.96 -4.45 -3.17
C THR A 27 -8.77 -5.26 -2.65
N LEU A 28 -7.54 -4.76 -2.84
CA LEU A 28 -6.33 -5.41 -2.30
C LEU A 28 -6.34 -5.47 -0.77
N LEU A 29 -6.82 -4.42 -0.10
CA LEU A 29 -6.96 -4.39 1.36
C LEU A 29 -8.01 -5.40 1.85
N GLU A 30 -9.12 -5.58 1.14
CA GLU A 30 -10.11 -6.61 1.46
C GLU A 30 -9.55 -8.02 1.28
N ILE A 31 -8.83 -8.28 0.19
CA ILE A 31 -8.14 -9.56 -0.04
C ILE A 31 -7.17 -9.84 1.11
N SER A 32 -6.37 -8.84 1.50
CA SER A 32 -5.42 -8.93 2.62
C SER A 32 -6.11 -9.34 3.94
N LYS A 33 -7.29 -8.79 4.22
CA LYS A 33 -8.10 -9.13 5.40
C LYS A 33 -8.65 -10.54 5.32
N VAL A 34 -9.20 -10.95 4.18
CA VAL A 34 -9.74 -12.31 3.97
C VAL A 34 -8.64 -13.36 4.17
N LEU A 35 -7.42 -13.07 3.71
CA LEU A 35 -6.26 -13.95 3.88
C LEU A 35 -5.56 -13.81 5.24
N ASN A 36 -6.05 -12.94 6.13
CA ASN A 36 -5.47 -12.69 7.45
C ASN A 36 -3.96 -12.42 7.43
N THR A 37 -3.46 -11.64 6.46
CA THR A 37 -2.02 -11.33 6.37
C THR A 37 -1.52 -10.46 7.54
N GLY A 38 -2.45 -9.82 8.24
CA GLY A 38 -2.18 -8.86 9.31
C GLY A 38 -1.53 -7.56 8.81
N LEU A 39 -1.56 -7.26 7.51
CA LEU A 39 -1.08 -5.98 6.99
C LEU A 39 -2.15 -4.90 7.16
N ASP A 40 -1.81 -3.82 7.84
CA ASP A 40 -2.64 -2.62 7.89
C ASP A 40 -2.57 -1.83 6.57
N LYS A 41 -3.38 -0.77 6.48
CA LYS A 41 -3.50 0.06 5.28
C LYS A 41 -2.16 0.68 4.85
N GLU A 42 -1.38 1.15 5.82
CA GLU A 42 -0.12 1.82 5.55
C GLU A 42 0.93 0.83 5.07
N THR A 43 1.10 -0.27 5.78
CA THR A 43 2.04 -1.34 5.46
C THR A 43 1.73 -1.96 4.09
N LEU A 44 0.45 -2.22 3.78
CA LEU A 44 0.06 -2.73 2.47
C LEU A 44 0.41 -1.74 1.35
N GLY A 45 0.19 -0.43 1.55
CA GLY A 45 0.55 0.61 0.60
C GLY A 45 2.06 0.67 0.34
N ILE A 46 2.87 0.52 1.39
CA ILE A 46 4.33 0.41 1.26
C ILE A 46 4.71 -0.82 0.43
N CYS A 47 4.11 -1.98 0.73
CA CYS A 47 4.39 -3.23 0.01
C CYS A 47 4.07 -3.11 -1.49
N ILE A 48 2.92 -2.52 -1.84
CA ILE A 48 2.55 -2.28 -3.23
C ILE A 48 3.59 -1.40 -3.91
N ARG A 49 3.99 -0.29 -3.29
CA ARG A 49 4.98 0.62 -3.88
C ARG A 49 6.36 -0.02 -4.06
N LEU A 50 6.77 -0.89 -3.13
CA LEU A 50 8.01 -1.65 -3.27
C LEU A 50 7.92 -2.65 -4.43
N CYS A 51 6.79 -3.35 -4.57
CA CYS A 51 6.55 -4.24 -5.70
C CYS A 51 6.52 -3.48 -7.04
N GLU A 52 5.91 -2.30 -7.09
CA GLU A 52 5.92 -1.41 -8.27
C GLU A 52 7.34 -0.96 -8.65
N GLN A 53 8.25 -0.85 -7.68
CA GLN A 53 9.67 -0.56 -7.89
C GLN A 53 10.51 -1.79 -8.27
N GLY A 54 9.88 -2.96 -8.41
CA GLY A 54 10.53 -4.21 -8.82
C GLY A 54 11.01 -5.09 -7.66
N ALA A 55 10.60 -4.81 -6.42
CA ALA A 55 10.88 -5.72 -5.32
C ALA A 55 10.17 -7.06 -5.55
N ASN A 56 10.87 -8.16 -5.28
CA ASN A 56 10.28 -9.49 -5.34
C ASN A 56 9.28 -9.69 -4.17
N PRO A 57 8.02 -10.08 -4.43
CA PRO A 57 6.99 -10.17 -3.40
C PRO A 57 7.26 -11.30 -2.38
N GLU A 58 7.86 -12.42 -2.80
CA GLU A 58 8.21 -13.53 -1.89
C GLU A 58 9.33 -13.14 -0.91
N ALA A 59 10.35 -12.44 -1.39
CA ALA A 59 11.44 -11.91 -0.57
C ALA A 59 10.92 -10.84 0.40
N LEU A 60 10.07 -9.93 -0.07
CA LEU A 60 9.45 -8.91 0.77
C LEU A 60 8.60 -9.54 1.89
N ALA A 61 7.81 -10.57 1.57
CA ALA A 61 7.03 -11.31 2.57
C ALA A 61 7.94 -11.97 3.62
N THR A 62 9.08 -12.51 3.20
CA THR A 62 10.08 -13.07 4.12
C THR A 62 10.59 -11.99 5.07
N VAL A 63 11.05 -10.84 4.55
CA VAL A 63 11.54 -9.72 5.37
C VAL A 63 10.50 -9.25 6.39
N ILE A 64 9.24 -9.10 5.98
CA ILE A 64 8.15 -8.67 6.89
C ILE A 64 7.96 -9.67 8.04
N ARG A 65 8.02 -10.98 7.75
CA ARG A 65 7.87 -12.02 8.79
C ARG A 65 9.04 -11.99 9.78
N GLU A 66 10.26 -11.85 9.28
CA GLU A 66 11.46 -11.77 10.13
C GLU A 66 11.42 -10.55 11.04
N LEU A 67 11.12 -9.36 10.49
CA LEU A 67 11.01 -8.12 11.28
C LEU A 67 9.92 -8.20 12.36
N ARG A 68 8.77 -8.82 12.05
CA ARG A 68 7.71 -9.03 13.04
C ARG A 68 8.15 -9.95 14.16
N ARG A 69 8.84 -11.05 13.83
CA ARG A 69 9.36 -12.01 14.81
C ARG A 69 10.40 -11.34 15.73
N GLU A 70 11.34 -10.60 15.16
CA GLU A 70 12.37 -9.90 15.95
C GLU A 70 11.76 -8.83 16.84
N THR A 71 10.82 -8.04 16.33
CA THR A 71 10.12 -7.02 17.13
C THR A 71 9.36 -7.63 18.30
N GLN A 72 8.75 -8.80 18.09
CA GLN A 72 8.06 -9.52 19.17
C GLN A 72 9.05 -10.04 20.21
N ALA A 73 10.15 -10.67 19.79
CA ALA A 73 11.18 -11.16 20.70
C ALA A 73 11.82 -10.05 21.54
N LEU A 74 12.01 -8.86 20.97
CA LEU A 74 12.50 -7.69 21.71
C LEU A 74 11.52 -7.25 22.81
N LYS A 75 10.22 -7.22 22.51
CA LYS A 75 9.19 -6.87 23.51
C LYS A 75 9.14 -7.88 24.65
N GLU A 76 9.18 -9.17 24.32
CA GLU A 76 9.19 -10.25 25.32
C GLU A 76 10.43 -10.15 26.22
N ALA A 77 11.61 -9.84 25.66
CA ALA A 77 12.84 -9.67 26.43
C ALA A 77 12.81 -8.43 27.35
N ASP A 78 12.15 -7.34 26.94
CA ASP A 78 11.96 -6.15 27.76
C ASP A 78 10.97 -6.41 28.90
N ASP A 79 9.88 -7.16 28.63
CA ASP A 79 8.86 -7.53 29.62
C ASP A 79 9.43 -8.50 30.69
N ASP A 80 10.35 -9.40 30.32
CA ASP A 80 11.04 -10.31 31.25
C ASP A 80 12.10 -9.59 32.14
N ALA A 81 12.46 -8.35 31.81
CA ALA A 81 13.44 -7.55 32.55
C ALA A 81 12.82 -6.64 33.63
N GLU A 82 11.49 -6.50 33.67
CA GLU A 82 10.71 -5.82 34.75
C GLU A 82 10.25 -6.79 35.85
#